data_AF-A0A0R3X172-F1
#
_entry.id   AF-A0A0R3X172-F1
#
_cell.length_a   1.000
_cell.length_b   1.000
_cell.length_c   1.000
_cell.angle_alpha   90.00
_cell.angle_beta   90.00
_cell.angle_gamma   90.00
#
_symmetry.space_group_name_H-M   'P 1'
#
loop_
_entity.id
_entity.type
_entity.pdbx_description
1 polymer ?
#
loop_
_entity_poly.entity_id
_entity_poly.type
_entity_poly.pdbx_seq_one_letter_code
_entity_poly.pdbx_strand_id
1 'polypeptide(L)'
;MGCRSSLRVAGYTARELRALALLAEALITLAILCLLTFRVLVWWRAEGYQRKSTFREEGGSNQDSESETLLPSLIFCNANPLRATALYYAGLYDKVSQAVQDPRFTLQDLDFSSEQLQQYAHSIYSMLKRCRLNNAECNAQNFESVRTKHGMCFRLQIPRGKQTRLEMILDPEESEYVLPNDGFTGFLIVLNCSTSDQSEFFIGSGFHNMVRISSADPHSGMACDSGGFQLRVDSITQTVRSALYQSFLPRDLSGDSTAEAERTMKRQTTDLDSM
;
A
#
# COMPACT_ATOMS: atom_id res chain seq x y z
N MET A 1 -32.08 47.90 -42.50
CA MET A 1 -30.65 47.92 -42.15
C MET A 1 -30.27 46.53 -41.66
N GLY A 2 -29.59 45.73 -42.48
CA GLY A 2 -29.17 44.37 -42.12
C GLY A 2 -27.68 44.23 -42.34
N CYS A 3 -26.90 44.22 -41.26
CA CYS A 3 -25.48 43.91 -41.28
C CYS A 3 -25.30 42.40 -41.35
N ARG A 4 -24.91 41.87 -42.52
CA ARG A 4 -24.39 40.49 -42.64
C ARG A 4 -22.90 40.52 -42.34
N SER A 5 -22.52 40.06 -41.16
CA SER A 5 -21.14 39.78 -40.78
C SER A 5 -20.68 38.52 -41.51
N SER A 6 -19.78 38.69 -42.49
CA SER A 6 -19.18 37.58 -43.24
C SER A 6 -18.04 36.98 -42.39
N LEU A 7 -18.30 35.82 -41.79
CA LEU A 7 -17.32 35.02 -41.06
C LEU A 7 -16.41 34.30 -42.08
N ARG A 8 -15.19 34.82 -42.32
CA ARG A 8 -14.18 34.10 -43.11
C ARG A 8 -13.61 32.97 -42.28
N VAL A 9 -14.01 31.74 -42.59
CA VAL A 9 -13.34 30.52 -42.12
C VAL A 9 -12.01 30.42 -42.88
N ALA A 10 -10.89 30.56 -42.17
CA ALA A 10 -9.56 30.33 -42.72
C ALA A 10 -9.41 28.83 -43.01
N GLY A 11 -9.35 28.45 -44.28
CA GLY A 11 -9.08 27.08 -44.70
C GLY A 11 -7.60 26.76 -44.53
N TYR A 12 -7.26 25.89 -43.58
CA TYR A 12 -5.91 25.36 -43.43
C TYR A 12 -5.56 24.48 -44.63
N THR A 13 -4.37 24.67 -45.17
CA THR A 13 -3.89 23.87 -46.30
C THR A 13 -3.54 22.45 -45.85
N ALA A 14 -3.65 21.45 -46.74
CA ALA A 14 -3.32 20.05 -46.42
C ALA A 14 -1.87 19.84 -45.92
N ARG A 15 -0.96 20.79 -46.19
CA ARG A 15 0.41 20.80 -45.66
C ARG A 15 0.46 21.21 -44.19
N GLU A 16 -0.35 22.18 -43.78
CA GLU A 16 -0.43 22.62 -42.38
C GLU A 16 -1.05 21.53 -41.49
N LEU A 17 -2.08 20.83 -41.98
CA LEU A 17 -2.67 19.69 -41.28
C LEU A 17 -1.68 18.54 -41.06
N ARG A 18 -0.81 18.25 -42.05
CA ARG A 18 0.26 17.24 -41.89
C ARG A 18 1.34 17.69 -40.91
N ALA A 19 1.72 18.97 -40.93
CA ALA A 19 2.70 19.51 -39.99
C ALA A 19 2.18 19.45 -38.54
N LEU A 20 0.90 19.78 -38.32
CA LEU A 20 0.25 19.68 -37.01
C LEU A 20 0.15 18.23 -36.52
N ALA A 21 -0.15 17.28 -37.40
CA ALA A 21 -0.20 15.86 -37.06
C ALA A 21 1.18 15.34 -36.59
N LEU A 22 2.25 15.68 -37.31
CA LEU A 22 3.61 15.30 -36.95
C LEU A 22 4.07 15.93 -35.63
N LEU A 23 3.69 17.19 -35.37
CA LEU A 23 3.94 17.85 -34.09
C LEU A 23 3.19 17.18 -32.93
N ALA A 24 1.94 16.77 -33.15
CA ALA A 24 1.16 16.07 -32.14
C ALA A 24 1.77 14.70 -31.80
N GLU A 25 2.18 13.92 -32.80
CA GLU A 25 2.86 12.63 -32.58
C GLU A 25 4.19 12.80 -31.84
N ALA A 26 4.98 13.82 -32.18
CA ALA A 26 6.22 14.15 -31.49
C ALA A 26 5.99 14.53 -30.02
N LEU A 27 4.94 15.30 -29.73
CA LEU A 27 4.58 15.67 -28.35
C LEU A 27 4.10 14.47 -27.53
N ILE A 28 3.29 13.59 -28.12
CA ILE A 28 2.79 12.38 -27.45
C ILE A 28 3.96 11.45 -27.13
N THR A 29 4.87 11.21 -28.08
CA THR A 29 6.04 10.36 -27.86
C THR A 29 6.98 10.94 -26.80
N LEU A 30 7.19 12.26 -26.79
CA LEU A 30 7.96 12.93 -25.74
C LEU A 30 7.29 12.79 -24.37
N ALA A 31 5.98 12.95 -24.28
CA ALA A 31 5.23 12.80 -23.04
C ALA A 31 5.32 11.36 -22.48
N ILE A 32 5.19 10.35 -23.35
CA ILE A 32 5.36 8.94 -22.96
C ILE A 32 6.79 8.70 -22.46
N LEU A 33 7.81 9.20 -23.15
CA LEU A 33 9.20 9.05 -22.74
C LEU A 33 9.45 9.69 -21.36
N CYS A 34 8.92 10.90 -21.12
CA CYS A 34 9.00 11.56 -19.81
C CYS A 34 8.30 10.77 -18.70
N LEU A 35 7.14 10.16 -18.97
CA LEU A 35 6.43 9.34 -17.99
C LEU A 35 7.20 8.04 -17.67
N LEU A 36 7.83 7.43 -18.67
CA LEU A 36 8.65 6.23 -18.49
C LEU A 36 9.93 6.55 -17.69
N THR A 37 10.64 7.63 -18.01
CA THR A 37 11.83 8.04 -17.25
C THR A 37 11.48 8.43 -15.81
N PHE A 38 10.37 9.12 -15.60
CA PHE A 38 9.86 9.41 -14.26
C PHE A 38 9.56 8.13 -13.47
N ARG A 39 8.90 7.14 -14.08
CA ARG A 39 8.66 5.84 -13.43
C ARG A 39 9.94 5.11 -13.07
N VAL A 40 10.94 5.10 -13.95
CA VAL A 40 12.25 4.50 -13.67
C VAL A 40 12.97 5.23 -12.54
N LEU A 41 12.92 6.57 -12.50
CA LEU A 41 13.51 7.37 -11.43
C LEU A 41 12.83 7.11 -10.08
N VAL A 42 11.50 7.04 -10.02
CA VAL A 42 10.76 6.71 -8.80
C VAL A 42 11.09 5.29 -8.33
N TRP A 43 11.15 4.33 -9.25
CA TRP A 43 11.53 2.95 -8.93
C TRP A 43 12.98 2.85 -8.42
N TRP A 44 13.91 3.53 -9.08
CA TRP A 44 15.32 3.55 -8.67
C TRP A 44 15.52 4.22 -7.31
N ARG A 45 14.74 5.27 -7.00
CA ARG A 45 14.73 5.91 -5.68
C ARG A 45 14.20 4.97 -4.60
N ALA A 46 13.19 4.15 -4.90
CA ALA A 46 12.68 3.14 -3.97
C ALA A 46 13.70 2.02 -3.70
N GLU A 47 14.45 1.58 -4.72
CA GLU A 47 15.47 0.53 -4.58
C GLU A 47 16.72 1.02 -3.82
N GLY A 48 17.06 2.31 -3.93
CA GLY A 48 18.14 2.94 -3.16
C GLY A 48 17.92 2.92 -1.64
N TYR A 49 16.66 2.83 -1.18
CA TYR A 49 16.32 2.75 0.24
C TYR A 49 16.56 1.36 0.86
N GLN A 50 16.56 0.29 0.05
CA GLN A 50 16.72 -1.09 0.53
C GLN A 50 18.18 -1.51 0.77
N ARG A 51 19.17 -0.75 0.27
CA ARG A 51 20.58 -1.20 0.27
C ARG A 51 21.40 -0.80 1.50
N LYS A 52 20.80 -0.22 2.55
CA LYS A 52 21.57 0.34 3.67
C LYS A 52 20.94 0.26 5.07
N SER A 53 20.21 -0.81 5.38
CA SER A 53 19.75 -1.08 6.75
C SER A 53 20.31 -2.38 7.32
N THR A 54 21.63 -2.51 7.36
CA THR A 54 22.29 -3.32 8.41
C THR A 54 22.46 -2.41 9.62
N PHE A 55 21.42 -2.30 10.43
CA PHE A 55 21.49 -1.60 11.72
C PHE A 55 21.41 -2.64 12.84
N ARG A 56 22.49 -2.70 13.61
CA ARG A 56 22.66 -3.52 14.80
C ARG A 56 22.02 -2.78 15.96
N GLU A 57 20.91 -3.30 16.46
CA GLU A 57 20.30 -2.85 17.71
C GLU A 57 21.23 -3.28 18.87
N GLU A 58 21.79 -2.31 19.59
CA GLU A 58 22.46 -2.58 20.86
C GLU A 58 21.41 -2.71 21.96
N GLY A 59 21.47 -3.84 22.66
CA GLY A 59 20.51 -4.27 23.65
C GLY A 59 20.60 -3.52 24.97
N GLY A 60 19.49 -3.58 25.69
CA GLY A 60 19.38 -3.09 27.05
C GLY A 60 18.23 -3.76 27.79
N SER A 61 18.41 -5.02 28.20
CA SER A 61 17.97 -5.49 29.54
C SER A 61 18.55 -6.87 29.83
N ASN A 62 19.39 -6.95 30.87
CA ASN A 62 19.73 -8.21 31.54
C ASN A 62 18.47 -8.78 32.18
N GLN A 63 18.08 -9.99 31.79
CA GLN A 63 17.44 -10.95 32.67
C GLN A 63 17.69 -12.36 32.13
N ASP A 64 18.38 -13.15 32.94
CA ASP A 64 18.47 -14.60 32.82
C ASP A 64 17.07 -15.22 32.78
N SER A 65 16.85 -16.16 31.87
CA SER A 65 16.25 -17.49 32.11
C SER A 65 15.50 -18.01 30.89
N GLU A 66 15.85 -19.24 30.51
CA GLU A 66 15.17 -20.16 29.59
C GLU A 66 15.03 -19.74 28.12
N SER A 67 15.48 -20.65 27.25
CA SER A 67 15.27 -20.62 25.81
C SER A 67 13.78 -20.82 25.49
N GLU A 68 12.96 -19.80 25.77
CA GLU A 68 11.66 -19.67 25.13
C GLU A 68 11.91 -19.67 23.64
N THR A 69 11.51 -20.77 23.02
CA THR A 69 11.63 -20.95 21.59
C THR A 69 10.68 -19.93 20.99
N LEU A 70 11.17 -18.75 20.62
CA LEU A 70 10.37 -17.63 20.12
C LEU A 70 9.47 -18.10 18.97
N LEU A 71 8.17 -17.88 19.10
CA LEU A 71 7.21 -18.18 18.04
C LEU A 71 7.47 -17.22 16.86
N PRO A 72 7.39 -17.70 15.61
CA PRO A 72 7.47 -16.80 14.46
C PRO A 72 6.33 -15.80 14.54
N SER A 73 6.62 -14.55 14.25
CA SER A 73 5.64 -13.47 14.28
C SER A 73 5.68 -12.65 13.00
N LEU A 74 4.53 -12.14 12.63
CA LEU A 74 4.38 -11.16 11.56
C LEU A 74 4.00 -9.83 12.20
N ILE A 75 4.76 -8.80 11.88
CA ILE A 75 4.45 -7.43 12.26
C ILE A 75 4.08 -6.69 10.98
N PHE A 76 2.99 -5.93 11.01
CA PHE A 76 2.71 -4.99 9.93
C PHE A 76 2.54 -3.57 10.48
N CYS A 77 3.04 -2.61 9.73
CA CYS A 77 2.97 -1.18 10.01
C CYS A 77 2.30 -0.48 8.83
N ASN A 78 1.46 0.52 9.10
CA ASN A 78 1.02 1.42 8.04
C ASN A 78 2.26 2.18 7.51
N ALA A 79 2.36 2.36 6.19
CA ALA A 79 3.46 3.14 5.59
C ALA A 79 3.44 4.61 6.07
N ASN A 80 2.28 5.11 6.48
CA ASN A 80 2.13 6.37 7.19
C ASN A 80 2.05 6.13 8.71
N PRO A 81 3.04 6.59 9.50
CA PRO A 81 3.09 6.28 10.92
C PRO A 81 2.08 7.07 11.77
N LEU A 82 1.57 8.20 11.27
CA LEU A 82 0.78 9.17 12.04
C LEU A 82 -0.41 9.66 11.23
N ARG A 83 -1.60 9.68 11.82
CA ARG A 83 -2.82 10.19 11.18
C ARG A 83 -2.82 11.72 11.11
N ALA A 84 -3.04 12.25 9.91
CA ALA A 84 -3.12 13.67 9.64
C ALA A 84 -4.16 14.38 10.53
N THR A 85 -5.36 13.81 10.67
CA THR A 85 -6.40 14.42 11.48
C THR A 85 -6.02 14.47 12.96
N ALA A 86 -5.42 13.40 13.49
CA ALA A 86 -4.98 13.35 14.89
C ALA A 86 -3.89 14.41 15.17
N LEU A 87 -2.94 14.59 14.25
CA LEU A 87 -1.93 15.63 14.35
C LEU A 87 -2.51 17.04 14.23
N TYR A 88 -3.52 17.23 13.38
CA TYR A 88 -4.20 18.51 13.22
C TYR A 88 -4.91 18.92 14.52
N TYR A 89 -5.67 18.01 15.14
CA TYR A 89 -6.32 18.26 16.43
C TYR A 89 -5.31 18.52 17.56
N ALA A 90 -4.12 17.92 17.49
CA ALA A 90 -3.03 18.16 18.44
C ALA A 90 -2.26 19.47 18.18
N GLY A 91 -2.52 20.18 17.09
CA GLY A 91 -1.75 21.37 16.69
C GLY A 91 -0.30 21.05 16.26
N LEU A 92 -0.03 19.80 15.87
CA LEU A 92 1.31 19.31 15.50
C LEU A 92 1.49 19.09 14.00
N TYR A 93 0.41 19.18 13.21
CA TYR A 93 0.43 18.86 11.79
C TYR A 93 1.51 19.62 11.02
N ASP A 94 1.58 20.95 11.15
CA ASP A 94 2.54 21.77 10.39
C ASP A 94 3.99 21.42 10.73
N LYS A 95 4.28 21.16 12.01
CA LYS A 95 5.62 20.75 12.48
C LYS A 95 6.03 19.41 11.86
N VAL A 96 5.13 18.43 11.88
CA VAL A 96 5.40 17.08 11.34
C VAL A 96 5.49 17.13 9.81
N SER A 97 4.57 17.84 9.15
CA SER A 97 4.53 18.03 7.70
C SER A 97 5.82 18.68 7.17
N GLN A 98 6.39 19.64 7.90
CA GLN A 98 7.68 20.24 7.55
C GLN A 98 8.84 19.26 7.80
N ALA A 99 8.80 18.51 8.89
CA ALA A 99 9.87 17.56 9.23
C ALA A 99 9.98 16.43 8.20
N VAL A 100 8.85 15.89 7.73
CA VAL A 100 8.79 14.81 6.73
C VAL A 100 9.39 15.20 5.38
N GLN A 101 9.59 16.50 5.12
CA GLN A 101 10.28 16.97 3.91
C GLN A 101 11.80 16.79 3.97
N ASP A 102 12.41 16.65 5.17
CA ASP A 102 13.84 16.32 5.26
C ASP A 102 14.03 14.82 4.94
N PRO A 103 14.79 14.46 3.89
CA PRO A 103 15.03 13.06 3.54
C PRO A 103 15.78 12.25 4.61
N ARG A 104 16.36 12.92 5.62
CA ARG A 104 17.02 12.29 6.78
C ARG A 104 16.10 12.14 7.98
N PHE A 105 14.89 12.68 7.90
CA PHE A 105 13.93 12.61 8.99
C PHE A 105 13.59 11.16 9.32
N THR A 106 13.62 10.87 10.62
CA THR A 106 13.14 9.62 11.19
C THR A 106 12.04 9.92 12.18
N LEU A 107 11.10 8.98 12.36
CA LEU A 107 10.01 9.18 13.34
C LEU A 107 10.55 9.38 14.77
N GLN A 108 11.76 8.88 15.05
CA GLN A 108 12.44 9.03 16.34
C GLN A 108 12.77 10.50 16.65
N ASP A 109 12.94 11.33 15.63
CA ASP A 109 13.26 12.76 15.79
C ASP A 109 12.10 13.59 16.36
N LEU A 110 10.86 13.05 16.37
CA LEU A 110 9.70 13.73 16.95
C LEU A 110 9.60 13.57 18.48
N ASP A 111 10.40 12.69 19.08
CA ASP A 111 10.44 12.42 20.53
C ASP A 111 9.05 12.18 21.16
N PHE A 112 8.17 11.47 20.44
CA PHE A 112 6.86 11.12 20.97
C PHE A 112 6.96 9.97 21.98
N SER A 113 6.28 10.14 23.13
CA SER A 113 6.02 9.06 24.07
C SER A 113 5.20 7.93 23.43
N SER A 114 5.20 6.74 24.03
CA SER A 114 4.41 5.61 23.51
C SER A 114 2.91 5.90 23.51
N GLU A 115 2.40 6.62 24.53
CA GLU A 115 1.00 7.04 24.61
C GLU A 115 0.63 8.01 23.47
N GLN A 116 1.49 9.01 23.22
CA GLN A 116 1.29 9.94 22.10
C GLN A 116 1.34 9.25 20.75
N LEU A 117 2.31 8.35 20.54
CA LEU A 117 2.35 7.56 19.30
C LEU A 117 1.09 6.72 19.14
N GLN A 118 0.60 6.09 20.20
CA GLN A 118 -0.63 5.30 20.13
C GLN A 118 -1.87 6.16 19.83
N GLN A 119 -1.92 7.38 20.35
CA GLN A 119 -3.00 8.33 20.08
C GLN A 119 -2.98 8.83 18.62
N TYR A 120 -1.81 9.14 18.09
CA TYR A 120 -1.65 9.73 16.76
C TYR A 120 -1.57 8.70 15.64
N ALA A 121 -1.19 7.45 15.94
CA ALA A 121 -1.09 6.40 14.93
C ALA A 121 -2.45 5.89 14.45
N HIS A 122 -2.40 5.07 13.40
CA HIS A 122 -3.56 4.34 12.90
C HIS A 122 -3.99 3.23 13.86
N SER A 123 -5.30 2.97 13.89
CA SER A 123 -5.87 1.90 14.72
C SER A 123 -6.05 0.63 13.92
N ILE A 124 -5.68 -0.52 14.48
CA ILE A 124 -5.97 -1.81 13.84
C ILE A 124 -7.48 -2.03 13.67
N TYR A 125 -8.32 -1.50 14.56
CA TYR A 125 -9.76 -1.64 14.48
C TYR A 125 -10.36 -0.96 13.25
N SER A 126 -9.71 0.09 12.74
CA SER A 126 -10.15 0.77 11.52
C SER A 126 -9.48 0.18 10.27
N MET A 127 -8.21 -0.21 10.36
CA MET A 127 -7.47 -0.77 9.22
C MET A 127 -7.84 -2.22 8.88
N LEU A 128 -8.02 -3.10 9.87
CA LEU A 128 -8.26 -4.53 9.65
C LEU A 128 -9.73 -4.80 9.30
N LYS A 129 -10.03 -4.97 8.01
CA LYS A 129 -11.40 -5.28 7.54
C LYS A 129 -11.73 -6.77 7.59
N ARG A 130 -10.74 -7.63 7.39
CA ARG A 130 -10.88 -9.08 7.46
C ARG A 130 -9.56 -9.74 7.82
N CYS A 131 -9.62 -10.81 8.61
CA CYS A 131 -8.46 -11.64 8.92
C CYS A 131 -8.89 -13.10 8.97
N ARG A 132 -8.10 -13.98 8.32
CA ARG A 132 -8.24 -15.43 8.43
C ARG A 132 -6.87 -16.05 8.62
N LEU A 133 -6.71 -16.79 9.71
CA LEU A 133 -5.53 -17.59 9.97
C LEU A 133 -5.89 -19.06 9.82
N ASN A 134 -5.33 -19.68 8.79
CA ASN A 134 -5.70 -20.99 8.27
C ASN A 134 -7.19 -21.02 7.88
N ASN A 135 -8.02 -21.62 8.73
CA ASN A 135 -9.48 -21.71 8.56
C ASN A 135 -10.25 -21.02 9.69
N ALA A 136 -9.55 -20.38 10.63
CA ALA A 136 -10.17 -19.64 11.72
C ALA A 136 -10.20 -18.14 11.39
N GLU A 137 -11.31 -17.48 11.73
CA GLU A 137 -11.38 -16.03 11.70
C GLU A 137 -10.51 -15.45 12.82
N CYS A 138 -9.75 -14.41 12.48
CA CYS A 138 -9.02 -13.59 13.44
C CYS A 138 -9.58 -12.17 13.41
N ASN A 139 -9.30 -11.41 14.46
CA ASN A 139 -9.73 -10.03 14.58
C ASN A 139 -8.64 -9.19 15.26
N ALA A 140 -8.92 -7.90 15.49
CA ALA A 140 -7.97 -6.96 16.08
C ALA A 140 -7.38 -7.41 17.43
N GLN A 141 -8.12 -8.19 18.23
CA GLN A 141 -7.66 -8.67 19.55
C GLN A 141 -6.57 -9.74 19.44
N ASN A 142 -6.44 -10.38 18.28
CA ASN A 142 -5.36 -11.34 18.03
C ASN A 142 -4.01 -10.66 17.75
N PHE A 143 -3.99 -9.33 17.64
CA PHE A 143 -2.79 -8.57 17.36
C PHE A 143 -2.40 -7.72 18.57
N GLU A 144 -1.11 -7.72 18.84
CA GLU A 144 -0.52 -6.89 19.88
C GLU A 144 0.01 -5.60 19.27
N SER A 145 -0.25 -4.46 19.91
CA SER A 145 0.33 -3.19 19.49
C SER A 145 1.78 -3.10 19.96
N VAL A 146 2.70 -2.87 19.02
CA VAL A 146 4.13 -2.80 19.30
C VAL A 146 4.72 -1.51 18.72
N ARG A 147 5.60 -0.86 19.48
CA ARG A 147 6.36 0.31 19.02
C ARG A 147 7.57 -0.17 18.24
N THR A 148 7.77 0.37 17.04
CA THR A 148 8.93 0.10 16.18
C THR A 148 9.56 1.41 15.67
N LYS A 149 10.66 1.31 14.92
CA LYS A 149 11.24 2.46 14.19
C LYS A 149 10.27 3.08 13.16
N HIS A 150 9.24 2.33 12.75
CA HIS A 150 8.19 2.76 11.82
C HIS A 150 6.93 3.28 12.52
N GLY A 151 6.97 3.46 13.83
CA GLY A 151 5.82 3.91 14.63
C GLY A 151 5.06 2.77 15.29
N MET A 152 3.75 2.94 15.46
CA MET A 152 2.91 1.91 16.05
C MET A 152 2.53 0.88 15.00
N CYS A 153 2.84 -0.38 15.29
CA CYS A 153 2.60 -1.52 14.42
C CYS A 153 1.82 -2.61 15.16
N PHE A 154 1.43 -3.65 14.42
CA PHE A 154 0.60 -4.72 14.94
C PHE A 154 1.28 -6.07 14.71
N ARG A 155 1.53 -6.78 15.81
CA ARG A 155 2.20 -8.08 15.85
C ARG A 155 1.19 -9.20 15.97
N LEU A 156 1.24 -10.16 15.05
CA LEU A 156 0.52 -11.43 15.09
C LEU A 156 1.51 -12.57 15.34
N GLN A 157 1.25 -13.37 16.36
CA GLN A 157 1.98 -14.62 16.59
C GLN A 157 1.49 -15.69 15.62
N ILE A 158 2.40 -16.27 14.85
CA ILE A 158 2.11 -17.33 13.88
C ILE A 158 2.29 -18.69 14.56
N PRO A 159 1.25 -19.54 14.58
CA PRO A 159 1.37 -20.90 15.10
C PRO A 159 2.44 -21.69 14.35
N ARG A 160 3.25 -22.45 15.10
CA ARG A 160 4.18 -23.42 14.50
C ARG A 160 3.39 -24.57 13.90
N GLY A 161 3.36 -24.64 12.57
CA GLY A 161 2.73 -25.70 11.81
C GLY A 161 3.46 -25.91 10.49
N LYS A 162 3.26 -27.09 9.88
CA LYS A 162 3.89 -27.43 8.59
C LYS A 162 3.47 -26.50 7.45
N GLN A 163 2.29 -25.88 7.56
CA GLN A 163 1.79 -24.91 6.61
C GLN A 163 0.82 -23.96 7.32
N THR A 164 1.14 -22.67 7.30
CA THR A 164 0.27 -21.61 7.83
C THR A 164 -0.14 -20.68 6.68
N ARG A 165 -1.45 -20.41 6.58
CA ARG A 165 -2.02 -19.49 5.58
C ARG A 165 -2.64 -18.32 6.31
N LEU A 166 -2.12 -17.12 6.09
CA LEU A 166 -2.69 -15.88 6.60
C LEU A 166 -3.32 -15.09 5.46
N GLU A 167 -4.56 -14.69 5.62
CA GLU A 167 -5.28 -13.79 4.73
C GLU A 167 -5.71 -12.56 5.51
N MET A 168 -5.36 -11.37 5.01
CA MET A 168 -5.77 -10.11 5.61
C MET A 168 -6.30 -9.18 4.51
N ILE A 169 -7.35 -8.45 4.84
CA ILE A 169 -7.81 -7.28 4.07
C ILE A 169 -7.57 -6.07 4.96
N LEU A 170 -6.70 -5.19 4.49
CA LEU A 170 -6.29 -3.99 5.21
C LEU A 170 -6.70 -2.76 4.41
N ASP A 171 -7.22 -1.77 5.12
CA ASP A 171 -7.49 -0.42 4.63
C ASP A 171 -6.34 0.49 5.10
N PRO A 172 -5.54 1.05 4.18
CA PRO A 172 -4.43 1.91 4.54
C PRO A 172 -4.89 3.28 5.06
N GLU A 173 -6.18 3.64 4.92
CA GLU A 173 -6.69 4.97 5.31
C GLU A 173 -5.95 6.11 4.61
N GLU A 174 -5.89 6.06 3.26
CA GLU A 174 -5.16 7.01 2.39
C GLU A 174 -5.42 8.49 2.72
N SER A 175 -6.64 8.83 3.15
CA SER A 175 -7.02 10.20 3.53
C SER A 175 -6.35 10.72 4.80
N GLU A 176 -5.78 9.84 5.63
CA GLU A 176 -5.11 10.19 6.88
C GLU A 176 -3.59 10.36 6.71
N TYR A 177 -3.07 10.27 5.49
CA TYR A 177 -1.63 10.41 5.25
C TYR A 177 -1.17 11.85 5.47
N VAL A 178 -0.06 12.03 6.18
CA VAL A 178 0.58 13.34 6.33
C VAL A 178 1.18 13.75 4.99
N LEU A 179 0.92 14.98 4.56
CA LEU A 179 1.48 15.56 3.34
C LEU A 179 2.67 16.46 3.65
N PRO A 180 3.66 16.56 2.75
CA PRO A 180 3.79 15.78 1.53
C PRO A 180 4.20 14.34 1.82
N ASN A 181 3.66 13.40 1.03
CA ASN A 181 4.12 12.03 0.98
C ASN A 181 4.70 11.72 -0.41
N ASP A 182 5.59 10.73 -0.51
CA ASP A 182 6.21 10.33 -1.79
C ASP A 182 5.23 9.54 -2.71
N GLY A 183 3.92 9.61 -2.45
CA GLY A 183 2.89 8.87 -3.18
C GLY A 183 2.81 7.38 -2.84
N PHE A 184 3.57 6.91 -1.86
CA PHE A 184 3.53 5.52 -1.41
C PHE A 184 2.44 5.31 -0.38
N THR A 185 1.49 4.43 -0.71
CA THR A 185 0.45 3.96 0.19
C THR A 185 0.52 2.45 0.34
N GLY A 186 0.39 1.97 1.58
CA GLY A 186 0.33 0.55 1.86
C GLY A 186 0.87 0.23 3.24
N PHE A 187 1.51 -0.93 3.34
CA PHE A 187 1.98 -1.49 4.60
C PHE A 187 3.41 -1.97 4.47
N LEU A 188 4.20 -1.76 5.52
CA LEU A 188 5.44 -2.46 5.71
C LEU A 188 5.14 -3.76 6.47
N ILE A 189 5.69 -4.88 5.99
CA ILE A 189 5.63 -6.18 6.66
C ILE A 189 7.02 -6.54 7.16
N VAL A 190 7.10 -6.93 8.43
CA VAL A 190 8.30 -7.46 9.07
C VAL A 190 8.01 -8.88 9.54
N LEU A 191 8.81 -9.83 9.09
CA LEU A 191 8.76 -11.22 9.55
C LEU A 191 9.89 -11.43 10.54
N ASN A 192 9.54 -11.91 11.73
CA ASN A 192 10.48 -12.15 12.81
C ASN A 192 10.38 -13.61 13.26
N CYS A 193 11.50 -14.34 13.22
CA CYS A 193 11.58 -15.74 13.70
C CYS A 193 12.59 -15.93 14.82
N SER A 194 13.53 -14.99 14.99
CA SER A 194 14.59 -14.99 15.99
C SER A 194 15.13 -13.56 16.16
N THR A 195 15.87 -13.29 17.24
CA THR A 195 16.46 -11.97 17.52
C THR A 195 17.43 -11.47 16.45
N SER A 196 17.91 -12.33 15.54
CA SER A 196 18.82 -11.98 14.45
C SER A 196 18.18 -11.97 13.06
N ASP A 197 16.98 -12.54 12.90
CA ASP A 197 16.35 -12.77 11.59
C ASP A 197 15.09 -11.94 11.42
N GLN A 198 15.28 -10.70 10.95
CA GLN A 198 14.22 -9.82 10.50
C GLN A 198 14.27 -9.65 8.98
N SER A 199 13.19 -9.99 8.30
CA SER A 199 13.01 -9.63 6.88
C SER A 199 11.89 -8.61 6.74
N GLU A 200 12.17 -7.53 6.02
CA GLU A 200 11.28 -6.38 5.85
C GLU A 200 10.95 -6.18 4.37
N PHE A 201 9.66 -6.05 4.04
CA PHE A 201 9.22 -5.76 2.68
C PHE A 201 7.92 -4.94 2.65
N PHE A 202 7.72 -4.18 1.58
CA PHE A 202 6.54 -3.34 1.42
C PHE A 202 5.46 -4.01 0.57
N ILE A 203 4.21 -3.78 0.96
CA ILE A 203 3.02 -4.16 0.22
C ILE A 203 2.22 -2.89 -0.12
N GLY A 204 2.05 -2.60 -1.40
CA GLY A 204 1.26 -1.46 -1.87
C GLY A 204 -0.26 -1.70 -1.78
N SER A 205 -1.04 -0.62 -1.67
CA SER A 205 -2.50 -0.65 -1.73
C SER A 205 -3.01 -0.97 -3.15
N GLY A 206 -4.27 -1.42 -3.26
CA GLY A 206 -4.93 -1.67 -4.56
C GLY A 206 -4.63 -3.01 -5.24
N PHE A 207 -3.75 -3.84 -4.67
CA PHE A 207 -3.39 -5.16 -5.20
C PHE A 207 -3.69 -6.29 -4.22
N HIS A 208 -3.93 -7.49 -4.76
CA HIS A 208 -3.87 -8.71 -3.96
C HIS A 208 -2.44 -9.25 -4.02
N ASN A 209 -1.78 -9.25 -2.88
CA ASN A 209 -0.38 -9.62 -2.71
C ASN A 209 -0.30 -11.03 -2.13
N MET A 210 0.26 -11.96 -2.88
CA MET A 210 0.53 -13.32 -2.44
C MET A 210 2.02 -13.42 -2.10
N VAL A 211 2.33 -13.68 -0.83
CA VAL A 211 3.71 -13.79 -0.35
C VAL A 211 3.94 -15.22 0.11
N ARG A 212 4.93 -15.89 -0.47
CA ARG A 212 5.37 -17.23 -0.05
C ARG A 212 6.60 -17.09 0.82
N ILE A 213 6.54 -17.64 2.02
CA ILE A 213 7.61 -17.59 3.00
C ILE A 213 8.03 -19.02 3.31
N SER A 214 9.33 -19.30 3.26
CA SER A 214 9.90 -20.58 3.68
C SER A 214 10.81 -20.38 4.89
N SER A 215 10.98 -21.44 5.66
CA SER A 215 12.03 -21.55 6.66
C SER A 215 13.20 -22.27 6.01
N ALA A 216 14.36 -21.62 5.92
CA ALA A 216 15.59 -22.30 5.53
C ALA A 216 16.28 -22.85 6.79
N ASP A 217 16.59 -24.15 6.79
CA ASP A 217 17.59 -24.68 7.72
C ASP A 217 18.96 -24.15 7.30
N PRO A 218 19.76 -23.57 8.21
CA PRO A 218 21.13 -23.21 7.89
C PRO A 218 21.86 -24.48 7.44
N HIS A 219 22.26 -24.53 6.17
CA HIS A 219 22.88 -25.70 5.58
C HIS A 219 24.10 -26.16 6.39
N SER A 220 24.08 -27.46 6.70
CA SER A 220 25.20 -28.33 7.08
C SER A 220 26.58 -27.83 6.61
N GLY A 221 27.49 -27.59 7.55
CA GLY A 221 28.93 -27.58 7.22
C GLY A 221 29.87 -26.84 8.18
N MET A 222 29.42 -25.81 8.89
CA MET A 222 30.21 -25.19 9.97
C MET A 222 29.28 -24.72 11.06
N ALA A 223 29.46 -25.28 12.25
CA ALA A 223 28.72 -24.95 13.45
C ALA A 223 28.87 -23.46 13.78
N CYS A 224 27.76 -22.73 13.69
CA CYS A 224 27.47 -21.66 14.63
C CYS A 224 26.33 -22.19 15.50
N ASP A 225 26.63 -22.44 16.78
CA ASP A 225 25.72 -22.96 17.80
C ASP A 225 24.56 -21.99 18.09
N SER A 226 23.56 -21.94 17.22
CA SER A 226 22.24 -21.37 17.50
C SER A 226 21.27 -21.93 16.47
N GLY A 227 20.37 -22.82 16.89
CA GLY A 227 19.33 -23.45 16.06
C GLY A 227 18.26 -22.46 15.59
N GLY A 228 18.68 -21.40 14.90
CA GLY A 228 17.82 -20.38 14.32
C GLY A 228 17.30 -20.83 12.95
N PHE A 229 15.98 -20.84 12.83
CA PHE A 229 15.31 -20.94 11.54
C PHE A 229 15.27 -19.55 10.90
N GLN A 230 15.79 -19.41 9.68
CA GLN A 230 15.70 -18.16 8.94
C GLN A 230 14.43 -18.16 8.08
N LEU A 231 13.51 -17.22 8.34
CA LEU A 231 12.38 -16.99 7.44
C LEU A 231 12.83 -16.18 6.23
N ARG A 232 12.59 -16.72 5.04
CA ARG A 232 12.92 -16.09 3.77
C ARG A 232 11.66 -15.90 2.95
N VAL A 233 11.54 -14.73 2.35
CA VAL A 233 10.54 -14.48 1.31
C VAL A 233 11.00 -15.18 0.03
N ASP A 234 10.28 -16.21 -0.39
CA ASP A 234 10.56 -16.95 -1.63
C ASP A 234 10.05 -16.19 -2.85
N SER A 235 8.85 -15.62 -2.73
CA SER A 235 8.20 -14.88 -3.81
C SER A 235 7.15 -13.91 -3.31
N ILE A 236 6.99 -12.80 -4.06
CA ILE A 236 5.92 -11.83 -3.91
C ILE A 236 5.25 -11.72 -5.29
N THR A 237 3.97 -12.08 -5.36
CA THR A 237 3.17 -11.95 -6.58
C THR A 237 2.06 -10.95 -6.34
N GLN A 238 1.98 -9.93 -7.18
CA GLN A 238 0.94 -8.91 -7.13
C GLN A 238 -0.06 -9.12 -8.26
N THR A 239 -1.36 -9.05 -7.95
CA THR A 239 -2.41 -9.15 -8.95
C THR A 239 -3.32 -7.94 -8.88
N VAL A 240 -3.56 -7.31 -10.03
CA VAL A 240 -4.48 -6.18 -10.17
C VAL A 240 -5.90 -6.75 -10.16
N ARG A 241 -6.70 -6.41 -9.14
CA ARG A 241 -8.04 -6.98 -8.88
C ARG A 241 -8.05 -8.52 -8.83
N SER A 242 -8.17 -9.04 -7.62
CA SER A 242 -8.39 -10.44 -7.32
C SER A 242 -9.36 -11.14 -8.29
N ALA A 243 -8.85 -12.06 -9.12
CA ALA A 243 -9.69 -13.01 -9.87
C ALA A 243 -10.62 -13.83 -8.94
N LEU A 244 -10.31 -13.88 -7.64
CA LEU A 244 -11.14 -14.48 -6.60
C LEU A 244 -12.40 -13.66 -6.23
N TYR A 245 -12.46 -12.35 -6.48
CA TYR A 245 -13.63 -11.54 -6.08
C TYR A 245 -14.71 -11.48 -7.16
N GLN A 246 -14.47 -12.03 -8.35
CA GLN A 246 -15.53 -12.22 -9.35
C GLN A 246 -16.42 -13.44 -9.08
N SER A 247 -16.03 -14.34 -8.17
CA SER A 247 -16.80 -15.56 -7.85
C SER A 247 -17.63 -15.51 -6.57
N PHE A 248 -17.61 -14.39 -5.82
CA PHE A 248 -18.33 -14.26 -4.54
C PHE A 248 -19.47 -13.23 -4.53
N LEU A 249 -19.74 -12.58 -5.65
CA LEU A 249 -21.01 -11.87 -5.83
C LEU A 249 -22.05 -12.91 -6.26
N PRO A 250 -23.23 -12.98 -5.62
CA PRO A 250 -24.32 -13.78 -6.16
C PRO A 250 -24.56 -13.29 -7.60
N ARG A 251 -24.45 -14.20 -8.56
CA ARG A 251 -25.14 -14.00 -9.83
C ARG A 251 -26.62 -14.02 -9.48
N ASP A 252 -27.20 -12.87 -9.22
CA ASP A 252 -28.65 -12.75 -9.27
C ASP A 252 -29.07 -13.19 -10.67
N LEU A 253 -29.70 -14.36 -10.66
CA LEU A 253 -30.57 -14.85 -11.71
C LEU A 253 -31.72 -13.85 -11.85
N SER A 254 -31.52 -12.82 -12.65
CA SER A 254 -32.60 -12.26 -13.45
C SER A 254 -32.12 -12.15 -14.89
N GLY A 255 -32.30 -13.24 -15.62
CA GLY A 255 -32.64 -13.12 -17.04
C GLY A 255 -33.90 -12.26 -17.17
N ASP A 256 -34.01 -11.61 -18.33
CA ASP A 256 -35.02 -10.62 -18.74
C ASP A 256 -34.90 -9.21 -18.14
N SER A 257 -34.33 -8.30 -18.94
CA SER A 257 -35.08 -7.17 -19.54
C SER A 257 -34.16 -6.01 -20.00
N THR A 258 -32.97 -6.29 -20.52
CA THR A 258 -32.18 -5.28 -21.24
C THR A 258 -32.84 -4.79 -22.54
N ALA A 259 -33.94 -5.41 -22.98
CA ALA A 259 -34.74 -4.94 -24.13
C ALA A 259 -35.90 -4.00 -23.75
N GLU A 260 -36.25 -3.87 -22.46
CA GLU A 260 -37.42 -3.08 -22.03
C GLU A 260 -37.04 -1.72 -21.45
N ALA A 261 -35.84 -1.60 -20.86
CA ALA A 261 -35.26 -0.32 -20.45
C ALA A 261 -34.88 0.59 -21.64
N GLU A 262 -34.62 0.02 -22.82
CA GLU A 262 -34.31 0.80 -24.04
C GLU A 262 -35.58 1.34 -24.75
N ARG A 263 -36.76 0.78 -24.45
CA ARG A 263 -38.04 1.23 -25.02
C ARG A 263 -38.69 2.35 -24.22
N THR A 264 -38.45 2.43 -22.91
CA THR A 264 -38.96 3.53 -22.07
C THR A 264 -38.18 4.83 -22.26
N MET A 265 -36.89 4.78 -22.63
CA MET A 265 -36.11 5.99 -22.90
C MET A 265 -36.43 6.66 -24.24
N LYS A 266 -36.87 5.90 -25.25
CA LYS A 266 -37.29 6.45 -26.56
C LYS A 266 -38.70 7.04 -26.57
N ARG A 267 -39.54 6.75 -25.58
CA ARG A 267 -40.91 7.31 -25.50
C ARG A 267 -40.98 8.64 -24.76
N GLN A 268 -39.99 8.96 -23.93
CA GLN A 268 -39.93 10.22 -23.19
C GLN A 268 -39.26 11.37 -23.95
N THR A 269 -38.60 11.10 -25.07
CA THR A 269 -37.95 12.13 -25.91
C THR A 269 -38.85 12.70 -27.02
N THR A 270 -40.04 12.14 -27.23
CA THR A 270 -41.00 12.65 -28.24
C THR A 270 -42.12 13.53 -27.68
N ASP A 271 -42.26 13.64 -26.35
CA ASP A 271 -43.31 14.47 -25.72
C ASP A 271 -42.80 15.82 -25.18
N LEU A 272 -41.53 16.18 -25.44
CA LEU A 272 -40.95 17.49 -25.07
C LEU A 272 -40.77 18.45 -26.26
N ASP A 273 -41.17 18.06 -27.46
CA ASP A 273 -41.15 18.90 -28.68
C ASP A 273 -42.57 19.37 -29.12
N SER A 274 -43.60 19.26 -28.27
CA SER A 274 -44.95 19.78 -28.56
C SER A 274 -45.62 20.59 -27.44
N MET A 275 -44.84 21.37 -26.68
CA MET A 275 -45.36 22.50 -25.89
C MET A 275 -44.55 23.76 -26.14
#